data_AF-A0A978U5Y8-F1
#
_entry.id   AF-A0A978U5Y8-F1
#
_cell.length_a   1.000
_cell.length_b   1.000
_cell.length_c   1.000
_cell.angle_alpha   90.00
_cell.angle_beta   90.00
_cell.angle_gamma   90.00
#
_symmetry.space_group_name_H-M   'P 1'
#
loop_
_entity.id
_entity.type
_entity.pdbx_description
1 polymer ?
#
loop_
_entity_poly.entity_id
_entity_poly.type
_entity_poly.pdbx_seq_one_letter_code
_entity_poly.pdbx_strand_id
1 'polypeptide(L)'
;MTDWGSWLPLVAIAAIPGLLNILVASLDLDEKCRELPFFRPLRIPGVWLWALIQFLLPAGLFWGTFDLNARPAIDHILVLQAILTGLGFVTILNSEIRIGAESLNLKAYLYEPLVKIAFWLIESDQKGKAANFWTDVKNELDTMGNLPAGLDYLEQYFTIVVDPQPDKNYAARLKDAVEMSDRPTQVRAIMSLLKEVNRKDLVYTLKRFGCTEQLLMTYFPHDFRRRSRK
;
A
#
# COMPACT_ATOMS: atom_id res chain seq x y z
N MET A 1 13.85 27.75 31.88
CA MET A 1 12.58 27.53 31.17
C MET A 1 12.88 27.58 29.68
N THR A 2 12.81 26.45 28.98
CA THR A 2 12.96 26.40 27.53
C THR A 2 11.77 27.09 26.89
N ASP A 3 12.00 28.21 26.21
CA ASP A 3 10.97 28.96 25.52
C ASP A 3 10.56 28.21 24.25
N TRP A 4 9.66 27.23 24.40
CA TRP A 4 9.16 26.39 23.31
C TRP A 4 8.51 27.20 22.20
N GLY A 5 7.99 28.40 22.50
CA GLY A 5 7.41 29.32 21.53
C GLY A 5 8.38 29.74 20.43
N SER A 6 9.68 29.89 20.75
CA SER A 6 10.71 30.26 19.76
C SER A 6 11.16 29.10 18.86
N TRP A 7 10.90 27.85 19.28
CA TRP A 7 11.32 26.64 18.55
C TRP A 7 10.23 26.08 17.65
N LEU A 8 8.96 26.44 17.90
CA LEU A 8 7.80 25.96 17.16
C LEU A 8 7.96 26.08 15.63
N PRO A 9 8.45 27.20 15.07
CA PRO A 9 8.59 27.31 13.62
C PRO A 9 9.68 26.39 13.05
N LEU A 10 10.78 26.19 13.79
CA LEU A 10 11.85 25.29 13.38
C LEU A 10 11.41 23.82 13.43
N VAL A 11 10.68 23.44 14.47
CA VAL A 11 10.05 22.10 14.59
C VAL A 11 9.06 21.87 13.46
N ALA A 12 8.26 22.88 13.09
CA ALA A 12 7.32 22.78 11.99
C ALA A 12 8.03 22.55 10.64
N ILE A 13 9.11 23.30 10.36
CA ILE A 13 9.89 23.13 9.13
C ILE A 13 10.54 21.74 9.09
N ALA A 14 11.10 21.29 10.20
CA ALA A 14 11.78 20.01 10.25
C ALA A 14 10.82 18.79 10.25
N ALA A 15 9.51 19.01 10.40
CA ALA A 15 8.48 17.99 10.17
C ALA A 15 8.12 17.82 8.68
N ILE A 16 8.38 18.83 7.83
CA ILE A 16 8.06 18.81 6.40
C ILE A 16 8.64 17.57 5.68
N PRO A 17 9.92 17.19 5.86
CA PRO A 17 10.48 16.02 5.18
C PRO A 17 9.72 14.74 5.50
N GLY A 18 9.35 14.54 6.77
CA GLY A 18 8.58 13.38 7.22
C GLY A 18 7.17 13.33 6.67
N LEU A 19 6.48 14.48 6.62
CA LEU A 19 5.13 14.56 6.05
C LEU A 19 5.14 14.23 4.55
N LEU A 20 6.06 14.83 3.80
CA LEU A 20 6.19 14.57 2.35
C LEU A 20 6.55 13.11 2.08
N ASN A 21 7.47 12.54 2.86
CA ASN A 21 7.85 11.14 2.68
C ASN A 21 6.70 10.17 3.01
N ILE A 22 5.87 10.45 4.03
CA ILE A 22 4.65 9.65 4.27
C ILE A 22 3.73 9.69 3.04
N LEU A 23 3.50 10.88 2.47
CA LEU A 23 2.61 11.03 1.31
C LEU A 23 3.11 10.20 0.12
N VAL A 24 4.40 10.29 -0.21
CA VAL A 24 5.00 9.52 -1.30
C VAL A 24 4.95 8.02 -0.99
N ALA A 25 5.39 7.61 0.20
CA ALA A 25 5.45 6.21 0.59
C ALA A 25 4.05 5.56 0.75
N SER A 26 2.99 6.36 0.94
CA SER A 26 1.62 5.83 1.02
C SER A 26 1.14 5.20 -0.28
N LEU A 27 1.66 5.67 -1.42
CA LEU A 27 1.39 5.08 -2.74
C LEU A 27 1.98 3.66 -2.81
N ASP A 28 3.25 3.51 -2.41
CA ASP A 28 3.93 2.22 -2.36
C ASP A 28 3.28 1.25 -1.35
N LEU A 29 2.76 1.78 -0.23
CA LEU A 29 2.07 0.97 0.78
C LEU A 29 0.78 0.38 0.21
N ASP A 30 -0.01 1.18 -0.50
CA ASP A 30 -1.26 0.73 -1.08
C ASP A 30 -1.04 -0.34 -2.16
N GLU A 31 0.02 -0.21 -2.95
CA GLU A 31 0.44 -1.22 -3.93
C GLU A 31 0.88 -2.52 -3.26
N LYS A 32 1.78 -2.45 -2.26
CA LYS A 32 2.27 -3.65 -1.53
C LYS A 32 1.16 -4.37 -0.76
N CYS A 33 0.14 -3.66 -0.31
CA CYS A 33 -0.99 -4.22 0.41
C CYS A 33 -2.22 -4.47 -0.50
N ARG A 34 -2.08 -4.40 -1.83
CA ARG A 34 -3.19 -4.57 -2.79
C ARG A 34 -3.92 -5.91 -2.62
N GLU A 35 -3.18 -7.00 -2.40
CA GLU A 35 -3.75 -8.35 -2.24
C GLU A 35 -4.50 -8.58 -0.90
N LEU A 36 -4.48 -7.62 0.01
CA LEU A 36 -5.16 -7.70 1.31
C LEU A 36 -6.57 -7.08 1.21
N PRO A 37 -7.62 -7.88 0.99
CA PRO A 37 -8.98 -7.37 0.71
C PRO A 37 -9.59 -6.58 1.87
N PHE A 38 -9.13 -6.85 3.10
CA PHE A 38 -9.63 -6.21 4.32
C PHE A 38 -8.72 -5.09 4.83
N PHE A 39 -7.72 -4.71 4.05
CA PHE A 39 -6.76 -3.70 4.45
C PHE A 39 -7.44 -2.35 4.70
N ARG A 40 -7.42 -1.93 5.97
CA ARG A 40 -7.90 -0.63 6.44
C ARG A 40 -6.75 0.06 7.16
N PRO A 41 -5.93 0.87 6.46
CA PRO A 41 -4.63 1.29 6.96
C PRO A 41 -4.70 1.95 8.33
N LEU A 42 -5.68 2.84 8.54
CA LEU A 42 -5.85 3.59 9.80
C LEU A 42 -6.20 2.70 11.02
N ARG A 43 -6.64 1.46 10.81
CA ARG A 43 -7.02 0.52 11.88
C ARG A 43 -5.92 -0.46 12.24
N ILE A 44 -4.83 -0.51 11.48
CA ILE A 44 -3.79 -1.52 11.63
C ILE A 44 -2.60 -0.90 12.39
N PRO A 45 -2.23 -1.40 13.58
CA PRO A 45 -1.12 -0.86 14.35
C PRO A 45 0.21 -0.82 13.58
N GLY A 46 0.47 -1.83 12.75
CA GLY A 46 1.67 -1.88 11.91
C GLY A 46 1.78 -0.72 10.91
N VAL A 47 0.65 -0.18 10.43
CA VAL A 47 0.64 1.01 9.54
C VAL A 47 1.04 2.26 10.30
N TRP A 48 0.67 2.38 11.57
CA TRP A 48 1.10 3.51 12.41
C TRP A 48 2.59 3.45 12.72
N LEU A 49 3.13 2.26 12.99
CA LEU A 49 4.58 2.07 13.12
C LEU A 49 5.31 2.41 11.82
N TRP A 50 4.79 1.93 10.69
CA TRP A 50 5.30 2.28 9.37
C TRP A 50 5.30 3.79 9.14
N ALA A 51 4.19 4.48 9.40
CA ALA A 51 4.07 5.92 9.22
C ALA A 51 5.03 6.68 10.14
N LEU A 52 5.21 6.20 11.38
CA LEU A 52 6.18 6.76 12.32
C LEU A 52 7.62 6.65 11.78
N ILE A 53 7.99 5.50 11.21
CA ILE A 53 9.31 5.31 10.57
C ILE A 53 9.48 6.24 9.37
N GLN A 54 8.47 6.32 8.49
CA GLN A 54 8.48 7.20 7.33
C GLN A 54 8.52 8.68 7.70
N PHE A 55 8.02 9.05 8.89
CA PHE A 55 8.10 10.41 9.40
C PHE A 55 9.46 10.70 10.05
N LEU A 56 9.85 9.88 11.03
CA LEU A 56 10.97 10.17 11.91
C LEU A 56 12.32 10.07 11.21
N LEU A 57 12.50 9.13 10.27
CA LEU A 57 13.79 8.98 9.60
C LEU A 57 14.18 10.21 8.75
N PRO A 58 13.38 10.66 7.77
CA PRO A 58 13.70 11.86 7.00
C PRO A 58 13.71 13.13 7.85
N ALA A 59 12.78 13.27 8.82
CA ALA A 59 12.78 14.41 9.73
C ALA A 59 14.04 14.44 10.62
N GLY A 60 14.45 13.27 11.14
CA GLY A 60 15.65 13.11 11.96
C GLY A 60 16.94 13.35 11.17
N LEU A 61 17.02 12.87 9.92
CA LEU A 61 18.15 13.17 9.03
C LEU A 61 18.24 14.67 8.73
N PHE A 62 17.11 15.31 8.45
CA PHE A 62 17.07 16.76 8.23
C PHE A 62 17.46 17.54 9.49
N TRP A 63 17.00 17.12 10.68
CA TRP A 63 17.47 17.69 11.95
C TRP A 63 18.97 17.51 12.15
N GLY A 64 19.52 16.36 11.76
CA GLY A 64 20.94 16.03 11.91
C GLY A 64 21.88 16.83 11.00
N THR A 65 21.38 17.53 9.98
CA THR A 65 22.22 18.35 9.08
C THR A 65 22.48 19.77 9.60
N PHE A 66 21.82 20.20 10.68
CA PHE A 66 21.98 21.55 11.23
C PHE A 66 22.54 21.52 12.65
N ASP A 67 23.36 22.51 12.98
CA ASP A 67 23.70 22.78 14.37
C ASP A 67 22.51 23.43 15.08
N LEU A 68 21.93 22.71 16.02
CA LEU A 68 20.72 23.13 16.72
C LEU A 68 21.00 24.24 17.73
N ASN A 69 22.23 24.27 18.25
CA ASN A 69 22.64 25.34 19.16
C ASN A 69 22.75 26.69 18.43
N ALA A 70 23.06 26.65 17.13
CA ALA A 70 23.17 27.83 16.28
C ALA A 70 21.81 28.43 15.86
N ARG A 71 20.69 27.72 16.07
CA ARG A 71 19.32 28.11 15.66
C ARG A 71 19.30 28.65 14.22
N PRO A 72 19.26 27.77 13.19
CA PRO A 72 19.34 28.20 11.82
C PRO A 72 18.26 29.23 11.50
N ALA A 73 18.63 30.24 10.72
CA ALA A 73 17.71 31.28 10.29
C ALA A 73 16.56 30.65 9.49
N ILE A 74 15.34 31.06 9.80
CA ILE A 74 14.16 30.59 9.08
C ILE A 74 14.03 31.45 7.82
N ASP A 75 14.50 30.89 6.70
CA ASP A 75 14.40 31.50 5.38
C ASP A 75 13.79 30.54 4.36
N HIS A 76 13.58 31.03 3.14
CA HIS A 76 13.03 30.21 2.06
C HIS A 76 13.97 29.05 1.64
N ILE A 77 15.27 29.19 1.87
CA ILE A 77 16.27 28.18 1.52
C ILE A 77 16.12 26.97 2.44
N LEU A 78 15.96 27.18 3.74
CA LEU A 78 15.74 26.13 4.73
C LEU A 78 14.46 25.34 4.42
N VAL A 79 13.38 26.04 4.06
CA VAL A 79 12.11 25.40 3.67
C VAL A 79 12.28 24.58 2.40
N LEU A 80 12.98 25.12 1.39
CA LEU A 80 13.25 24.39 0.15
C LEU A 80 14.10 23.13 0.39
N GLN A 81 15.12 23.23 1.25
CA GLN A 81 15.93 22.09 1.67
C GLN A 81 15.06 21.02 2.34
N ALA A 82 14.16 21.40 3.25
CA ALA A 82 13.25 20.46 3.90
C ALA A 82 12.36 19.71 2.89
N ILE A 83 11.83 20.43 1.90
CA ILE A 83 11.02 19.83 0.82
C ILE A 83 11.86 18.83 0.01
N LEU A 84 13.05 19.24 -0.43
CA LEU A 84 13.96 18.40 -1.22
C LEU A 84 14.43 17.17 -0.44
N THR A 85 14.69 17.30 0.86
CA THR A 85 15.04 16.15 1.73
C THR A 85 13.87 15.17 1.83
N GLY A 86 12.63 15.64 1.94
CA GLY A 86 11.45 14.79 1.97
C GLY A 86 11.22 14.02 0.67
N LEU A 87 11.23 14.72 -0.47
CA LEU A 87 11.03 14.11 -1.79
C LEU A 87 12.21 13.24 -2.23
N GLY A 88 13.44 13.66 -1.89
CA GLY A 88 14.69 13.00 -2.25
C GLY A 88 15.16 11.95 -1.23
N PHE A 89 14.37 11.67 -0.18
CA PHE A 89 14.76 10.76 0.90
C PHE A 89 15.18 9.38 0.40
N VAL A 90 14.46 8.83 -0.59
CA VAL A 90 14.80 7.53 -1.19
C VAL A 90 16.16 7.56 -1.88
N THR A 91 16.53 8.67 -2.53
CA THR A 91 17.85 8.85 -3.14
C THR A 91 18.94 8.93 -2.07
N ILE A 92 18.68 9.62 -0.96
CA ILE A 92 19.60 9.68 0.19
C ILE A 92 19.81 8.29 0.78
N LEU A 93 18.74 7.52 0.99
CA LEU A 93 18.83 6.14 1.50
C LEU A 93 19.61 5.21 0.58
N ASN A 94 19.45 5.37 -0.74
CA ASN A 94 20.16 4.57 -1.74
C ASN A 94 21.61 5.02 -1.96
N SER A 95 22.04 6.14 -1.37
CA SER A 95 23.42 6.60 -1.49
C SER A 95 24.36 5.72 -0.65
N GLU A 96 25.48 5.33 -1.25
CA GLU A 96 26.52 4.57 -0.56
C GLU A 96 27.46 5.56 0.17
N ILE A 97 27.43 5.57 1.50
CA ILE A 97 28.29 6.45 2.29
C ILE A 97 29.60 5.71 2.53
N ARG A 98 30.69 6.17 1.92
CA ARG A 98 32.03 5.62 2.15
C ARG A 98 32.65 6.22 3.41
N ILE A 99 33.00 5.38 4.38
CA ILE A 99 33.71 5.76 5.61
C ILE A 99 35.04 4.99 5.61
N GLY A 100 36.12 5.64 5.18
CA GLY A 100 37.42 4.99 5.02
C GLY A 100 37.39 3.91 3.93
N ALA A 101 37.76 2.67 4.27
CA ALA A 101 37.71 1.52 3.36
C ALA A 101 36.35 0.79 3.37
N GLU A 102 35.44 1.16 4.26
CA GLU A 102 34.13 0.54 4.39
C GLU A 102 33.04 1.40 3.75
N SER A 103 31.97 0.75 3.28
CA SER A 103 30.77 1.43 2.82
C SER A 103 29.59 1.12 3.74
N LEU A 104 28.88 2.18 4.11
CA LEU A 104 27.70 2.14 4.95
C LEU A 104 26.47 2.37 4.05
N ASN A 105 25.66 1.33 3.89
CA ASN A 105 24.38 1.38 3.19
C ASN A 105 23.24 1.61 4.19
N LEU A 106 22.86 2.88 4.41
CA LEU A 106 21.81 3.26 5.36
C LEU A 106 20.48 2.55 5.08
N LYS A 107 20.15 2.32 3.81
CA LYS A 107 18.93 1.60 3.44
C LYS A 107 18.93 0.17 3.98
N ALA A 108 20.00 -0.58 3.73
CA ALA A 108 20.08 -1.98 4.11
C ALA A 108 20.17 -2.17 5.63
N TYR A 109 20.94 -1.32 6.31
CA TYR A 109 21.23 -1.49 7.74
C TYR A 109 20.22 -0.85 8.69
N LEU A 110 19.55 0.24 8.28
CA LEU A 110 18.64 0.99 9.15
C LEU A 110 17.19 0.96 8.64
N TYR A 111 16.98 1.36 7.39
CA TYR A 111 15.63 1.55 6.87
C TYR A 111 14.88 0.23 6.67
N GLU A 112 15.46 -0.72 5.94
CA GLU A 112 14.80 -1.97 5.59
C GLU A 112 14.40 -2.82 6.80
N PRO A 113 15.24 -3.01 7.84
CA PRO A 113 14.85 -3.77 9.02
C PRO A 113 13.64 -3.16 9.74
N LEU A 114 13.62 -1.83 9.91
CA LEU A 114 12.52 -1.12 10.58
C LEU A 114 11.22 -1.25 9.78
N VAL A 115 11.29 -1.04 8.47
CA VAL A 115 10.14 -1.18 7.58
C VAL A 115 9.65 -2.63 7.55
N LYS A 116 10.55 -3.62 7.55
CA LYS A 116 10.19 -5.06 7.62
C LYS A 116 9.41 -5.39 8.88
N ILE A 117 9.77 -4.84 10.04
CA ILE A 117 9.02 -5.04 11.29
C ILE A 117 7.59 -4.50 11.15
N ALA A 118 7.43 -3.31 10.56
CA ALA A 118 6.11 -2.72 10.35
C ALA A 118 5.25 -3.57 9.38
N PHE A 119 5.85 -4.04 8.28
CA PHE A 119 5.15 -4.93 7.35
C PHE A 119 4.82 -6.30 7.96
N TRP A 120 5.68 -6.85 8.80
CA TRP A 120 5.39 -8.09 9.53
C TRP A 120 4.17 -7.93 10.44
N LEU A 121 4.03 -6.78 11.12
CA LEU A 121 2.83 -6.48 11.92
C LEU A 121 1.58 -6.37 11.05
N ILE A 122 1.67 -5.67 9.91
CA ILE A 122 0.56 -5.56 8.95
C ILE A 122 0.14 -6.95 8.44
N GLU A 123 1.12 -7.77 8.07
CA GLU A 123 0.90 -9.13 7.58
C GLU A 123 0.25 -10.00 8.67
N SER A 124 0.76 -9.96 9.91
CA SER A 124 0.25 -10.78 11.01
C SER A 124 -1.23 -10.54 11.32
N ASP A 125 -1.70 -9.29 11.17
CA ASP A 125 -3.09 -8.91 11.43
C ASP A 125 -4.06 -9.39 10.31
N GLN A 126 -3.55 -9.52 9.08
CA GLN A 126 -4.37 -9.69 7.89
C GLN A 126 -4.23 -11.06 7.21
N LYS A 127 -3.06 -11.70 7.28
CA LYS A 127 -2.70 -12.88 6.48
C LYS A 127 -3.67 -14.04 6.65
N GLY A 128 -4.04 -14.38 7.89
CA GLY A 128 -4.96 -15.49 8.14
C GLY A 128 -6.34 -15.26 7.53
N LYS A 129 -6.90 -14.06 7.70
CA LYS A 129 -8.22 -13.70 7.16
C LYS A 129 -8.20 -13.62 5.63
N ALA A 130 -7.16 -13.01 5.06
CA ALA A 130 -6.98 -12.91 3.62
C ALA A 130 -6.79 -14.28 2.97
N ALA A 131 -6.01 -15.17 3.59
CA ALA A 131 -5.82 -16.54 3.12
C ALA A 131 -7.13 -17.32 3.09
N ASN A 132 -7.88 -17.32 4.21
CA ASN A 132 -9.18 -18.00 4.28
C ASN A 132 -10.16 -17.46 3.23
N PHE A 133 -10.24 -16.14 3.09
CA PHE A 133 -11.08 -15.51 2.07
C PHE A 133 -10.74 -15.97 0.65
N TRP A 134 -9.46 -15.92 0.27
CA TRP A 134 -9.05 -16.31 -1.08
C TRP A 134 -9.19 -17.81 -1.32
N THR A 135 -9.04 -18.64 -0.29
CA THR A 135 -9.34 -20.07 -0.37
C THR A 135 -10.83 -20.31 -0.58
N ASP A 136 -11.71 -19.61 0.14
CA ASP A 136 -13.16 -19.76 -0.01
C ASP A 136 -13.63 -19.26 -1.38
N VAL A 137 -13.11 -18.14 -1.87
CA VAL A 137 -13.39 -17.63 -3.23
C VAL A 137 -12.97 -18.66 -4.28
N LYS A 138 -11.77 -19.23 -4.14
CA LYS A 138 -11.29 -20.27 -5.05
C LYS A 138 -12.23 -21.48 -5.06
N ASN A 139 -12.63 -21.96 -3.88
CA ASN A 139 -13.52 -23.12 -3.77
C ASN A 139 -14.87 -22.84 -4.43
N GLU A 140 -15.45 -21.65 -4.24
CA GLU A 140 -16.69 -21.28 -4.93
C GLU A 140 -16.49 -21.22 -6.44
N LEU A 141 -15.43 -20.56 -6.92
CA LEU A 141 -15.12 -20.51 -8.35
C LEU A 141 -14.89 -21.91 -8.95
N ASP A 142 -14.25 -22.82 -8.24
CA ASP A 142 -14.05 -24.21 -8.71
C ASP A 142 -15.39 -24.95 -8.88
N THR A 143 -16.38 -24.66 -8.02
CA THR A 143 -17.71 -25.31 -8.05
C THR A 143 -18.74 -24.65 -8.97
N MET A 144 -18.54 -23.40 -9.39
CA MET A 144 -19.53 -22.62 -10.16
C MET A 144 -19.55 -23.00 -11.65
N GLY A 145 -20.72 -23.03 -12.28
CA GLY A 145 -20.82 -23.25 -13.74
C GLY A 145 -20.59 -22.00 -14.61
N ASN A 146 -20.78 -20.79 -14.06
CA ASN A 146 -20.93 -19.57 -14.87
C ASN A 146 -19.78 -18.55 -14.65
N LEU A 147 -18.61 -18.83 -15.25
CA LEU A 147 -17.50 -17.87 -15.34
C LEU A 147 -17.65 -16.78 -16.42
N PRO A 148 -18.31 -17.01 -17.57
CA PRO A 148 -18.34 -16.03 -18.66
C PRO A 148 -18.83 -14.65 -18.23
N ALA A 149 -19.91 -14.56 -17.46
CA ALA A 149 -20.45 -13.27 -16.99
C ALA A 149 -19.47 -12.48 -16.10
N GLY A 150 -18.63 -13.17 -15.32
CA GLY A 150 -17.60 -12.54 -14.50
C GLY A 150 -16.40 -12.08 -15.33
N LEU A 151 -16.01 -12.87 -16.35
CA LEU A 151 -14.93 -12.55 -17.28
C LEU A 151 -15.29 -11.34 -18.16
N ASP A 152 -16.50 -11.29 -18.72
CA ASP A 152 -17.02 -10.14 -19.48
C ASP A 152 -17.00 -8.86 -18.64
N TYR A 153 -17.33 -9.00 -17.35
CA TYR A 153 -17.27 -7.88 -16.43
C TYR A 153 -15.83 -7.42 -16.17
N LEU A 154 -14.87 -8.34 -15.98
CA LEU A 154 -13.46 -7.98 -15.84
C LEU A 154 -12.92 -7.29 -17.09
N GLU A 155 -13.32 -7.73 -18.29
CA GLU A 155 -12.97 -7.08 -19.55
C GLU A 155 -13.38 -5.60 -19.52
N GLN A 156 -14.64 -5.33 -19.21
CA GLN A 156 -15.16 -3.97 -19.09
C GLN A 156 -14.47 -3.18 -17.99
N TYR A 157 -14.24 -3.80 -16.82
CA TYR A 157 -13.60 -3.16 -15.67
C TYR A 157 -12.20 -2.65 -16.00
N PHE A 158 -11.36 -3.49 -16.62
CA PHE A 158 -9.99 -3.10 -16.99
C PHE A 158 -9.93 -2.22 -18.25
N THR A 159 -10.98 -2.20 -19.08
CA THR A 159 -11.08 -1.29 -20.23
C THR A 159 -11.39 0.15 -19.82
N ILE A 160 -12.05 0.35 -18.67
CA ILE A 160 -12.32 1.69 -18.11
C ILE A 160 -11.03 2.22 -17.47
N VAL A 161 -10.12 2.71 -18.31
CA VAL A 161 -8.83 3.26 -17.87
C VAL A 161 -9.00 4.72 -17.42
N VAL A 162 -8.86 4.98 -16.12
CA VAL A 162 -8.59 6.31 -15.56
C VAL A 162 -7.18 6.36 -14.94
N ASP A 163 -6.29 5.48 -15.40
CA ASP A 163 -4.90 5.35 -14.93
C ASP A 163 -3.93 5.64 -16.10
N PRO A 164 -2.97 6.57 -15.98
CA PRO A 164 -1.96 6.82 -17.01
C PRO A 164 -0.93 5.68 -17.21
N GLN A 165 -0.91 4.65 -16.34
CA GLN A 165 -0.11 3.44 -16.56
C GLN A 165 -0.93 2.17 -16.34
N PRO A 166 -1.78 1.77 -17.29
CA PRO A 166 -2.36 0.43 -17.25
C PRO A 166 -1.24 -0.61 -17.37
N ASP A 167 -1.22 -1.63 -16.50
CA ASP A 167 -0.42 -2.82 -16.77
C ASP A 167 -0.85 -3.36 -18.13
N LYS A 168 0.11 -3.36 -19.06
CA LYS A 168 -0.15 -3.44 -20.51
C LYS A 168 -0.60 -4.83 -20.95
N ASN A 169 -0.69 -5.80 -20.03
CA ASN A 169 -0.93 -7.20 -20.36
C ASN A 169 -2.21 -7.81 -19.78
N TYR A 170 -3.11 -7.02 -19.17
CA TYR A 170 -4.40 -7.54 -18.68
C TYR A 170 -5.24 -8.20 -19.77
N ALA A 171 -5.31 -7.58 -20.95
CA ALA A 171 -6.10 -8.11 -22.07
C ALA A 171 -5.59 -9.48 -22.52
N ALA A 172 -4.27 -9.69 -22.56
CA ALA A 172 -3.67 -10.98 -22.88
C ALA A 172 -3.97 -12.02 -21.78
N ARG A 173 -3.78 -11.66 -20.51
CA ARG A 173 -4.04 -12.56 -19.36
C ARG A 173 -5.52 -12.94 -19.23
N LEU A 174 -6.43 -12.01 -19.54
CA LEU A 174 -7.86 -12.25 -19.56
C LEU A 174 -8.23 -13.19 -20.72
N LYS A 175 -7.67 -12.94 -21.91
CA LYS A 175 -7.84 -13.82 -23.07
C LYS A 175 -7.33 -15.23 -22.79
N ASP A 176 -6.15 -15.35 -22.20
CA ASP A 176 -5.59 -16.65 -21.77
C ASP A 176 -6.53 -17.35 -20.79
N ALA A 177 -7.09 -16.64 -19.81
CA ALA A 177 -8.03 -17.21 -18.85
C ALA A 177 -9.34 -17.69 -19.51
N VAL A 178 -9.81 -17.02 -20.56
CA VAL A 178 -10.99 -17.42 -21.35
C VAL A 178 -10.70 -18.67 -22.19
N GLU A 179 -9.51 -18.74 -22.80
CA GLU A 179 -9.11 -19.83 -23.70
C GLU A 179 -8.66 -21.11 -22.97
N MET A 180 -8.40 -21.04 -21.66
CA MET A 180 -8.03 -22.19 -20.83
C MET A 180 -9.18 -23.20 -20.69
N SER A 181 -8.92 -24.46 -21.08
CA SER A 181 -9.85 -25.58 -20.95
C SER A 181 -9.79 -26.28 -19.58
N ASP A 182 -8.65 -26.22 -18.90
CA ASP A 182 -8.47 -26.81 -17.57
C ASP A 182 -9.04 -25.90 -16.48
N ARG A 183 -10.03 -26.42 -15.76
CA ARG A 183 -10.78 -25.63 -14.76
C ARG A 183 -9.91 -25.11 -13.61
N PRO A 184 -9.08 -25.93 -12.94
CA PRO A 184 -8.18 -25.44 -11.89
C PRO A 184 -7.21 -24.34 -12.37
N THR A 185 -6.70 -24.47 -13.59
CA THR A 185 -5.76 -23.47 -14.16
C THR A 185 -6.49 -22.18 -14.51
N GLN A 186 -7.69 -22.28 -15.10
CA GLN A 186 -8.57 -21.13 -15.36
C GLN A 186 -8.92 -20.37 -14.08
N VAL A 187 -9.29 -21.08 -13.00
CA VAL A 187 -9.61 -20.46 -11.71
C VAL A 187 -8.39 -19.75 -11.11
N ARG A 188 -7.18 -20.32 -11.24
CA ARG A 188 -5.95 -19.64 -10.80
C ARG A 188 -5.70 -18.35 -11.58
N ALA A 189 -5.91 -18.36 -12.90
CA ALA A 189 -5.78 -17.18 -13.74
C ALA A 189 -6.79 -16.08 -13.34
N ILE A 190 -8.06 -16.47 -13.14
CA ILE A 190 -9.12 -15.57 -12.65
C ILE A 190 -8.78 -15.00 -11.28
N MET A 191 -8.30 -15.82 -10.35
CA MET A 191 -7.89 -15.37 -9.01
C MET A 191 -6.77 -14.33 -9.09
N SER A 192 -5.81 -14.51 -10.00
CA SER A 192 -4.75 -13.52 -10.22
C SER A 192 -5.33 -12.19 -10.71
N LEU A 193 -6.31 -12.20 -11.61
CA LEU A 193 -6.97 -10.98 -12.09
C LEU A 193 -7.83 -10.32 -11.00
N LEU A 194 -8.55 -11.11 -10.20
CA LEU A 194 -9.39 -10.63 -9.10
C LEU A 194 -8.58 -9.89 -8.03
N LYS A 195 -7.33 -10.29 -7.78
CA LYS A 195 -6.42 -9.60 -6.85
C LYS A 195 -6.02 -8.19 -7.29
N GLU A 196 -6.25 -7.86 -8.55
CA GLU A 196 -5.88 -6.58 -9.15
C GLU A 196 -7.07 -5.61 -9.27
N VAL A 197 -8.28 -6.13 -9.06
CA VAL A 197 -9.49 -5.33 -8.90
C VAL A 197 -9.35 -4.47 -7.65
N ASN A 198 -9.80 -3.21 -7.74
CA ASN A 198 -9.82 -2.32 -6.58
C ASN A 198 -10.62 -2.95 -5.43
N ARG A 199 -10.08 -2.90 -4.21
CA ARG A 199 -10.73 -3.43 -3.00
C ARG A 199 -12.18 -2.93 -2.82
N LYS A 200 -12.49 -1.70 -3.27
CA LYS A 200 -13.84 -1.13 -3.21
C LYS A 200 -14.84 -1.82 -4.15
N ASP A 201 -14.36 -2.36 -5.27
CA ASP A 201 -15.19 -2.98 -6.30
C ASP A 201 -15.21 -4.51 -6.19
N LEU A 202 -14.28 -5.10 -5.43
CA LEU A 202 -14.10 -6.54 -5.28
C LEU A 202 -15.40 -7.29 -4.93
N VAL A 203 -16.20 -6.78 -3.99
CA VAL A 203 -17.49 -7.39 -3.62
C VAL A 203 -18.45 -7.47 -4.80
N TYR A 204 -18.49 -6.42 -5.62
CA TYR A 204 -19.37 -6.37 -6.78
C TYR A 204 -18.87 -7.30 -7.90
N THR A 205 -17.55 -7.33 -8.13
CA THR A 205 -16.93 -8.26 -9.07
C THR A 205 -17.19 -9.72 -8.70
N LEU A 206 -17.03 -10.09 -7.42
CA LEU A 206 -17.30 -11.46 -6.96
C LEU A 206 -18.77 -11.87 -7.15
N LYS A 207 -19.71 -10.94 -6.97
CA LYS A 207 -21.13 -11.19 -7.31
C LYS A 207 -21.33 -11.49 -8.79
N ARG A 208 -20.56 -10.86 -9.69
CA ARG A 208 -20.61 -11.13 -11.13
C ARG A 208 -20.07 -12.52 -11.50
N PHE A 209 -19.10 -13.02 -10.72
CA PHE A 209 -18.64 -14.41 -10.78
C PHE A 209 -19.60 -15.41 -10.12
N GLY A 210 -20.72 -14.95 -9.58
CA GLY A 210 -21.73 -15.79 -8.94
C GLY A 210 -21.43 -16.17 -7.49
N CYS A 211 -20.36 -15.65 -6.88
CA CYS A 211 -20.03 -15.94 -5.48
C CYS A 211 -21.23 -15.72 -4.54
N THR A 212 -21.41 -16.64 -3.60
CA THR A 212 -22.61 -16.69 -2.76
C THR A 212 -22.71 -15.47 -1.86
N GLU A 213 -23.95 -15.03 -1.58
CA GLU A 213 -24.14 -13.97 -0.59
C GLU A 213 -23.62 -14.37 0.79
N GLN A 214 -23.60 -15.67 1.12
CA GLN A 214 -23.09 -16.18 2.38
C GLN A 214 -21.58 -15.93 2.53
N LEU A 215 -20.77 -16.24 1.51
CA LEU A 215 -19.34 -15.92 1.51
C LEU A 215 -19.13 -14.41 1.67
N LEU A 216 -19.84 -13.62 0.88
CA LEU A 216 -19.69 -12.17 0.90
C LEU A 216 -20.14 -11.54 2.23
N MET A 217 -21.19 -12.04 2.88
CA MET A 217 -21.63 -11.58 4.21
C MET A 217 -20.66 -11.95 5.32
N THR A 218 -19.99 -13.11 5.20
CA THR A 218 -18.99 -13.58 6.18
C THR A 218 -17.80 -12.62 6.25
N TYR A 219 -17.32 -12.19 5.08
CA TYR A 219 -16.11 -11.38 4.96
C TYR A 219 -16.38 -9.86 4.86
N PHE A 220 -17.54 -9.46 4.32
CA PHE A 220 -17.94 -8.06 4.11
C PHE A 220 -19.32 -7.73 4.71
N PRO A 221 -19.56 -7.96 6.02
CA PRO A 221 -20.90 -7.81 6.61
C PRO A 221 -21.47 -6.40 6.51
N HIS A 222 -20.61 -5.37 6.43
CA HIS A 222 -21.03 -3.98 6.34
C HIS A 222 -21.74 -3.63 5.02
N ASP A 223 -21.40 -4.31 3.92
CA ASP A 223 -21.95 -4.03 2.59
C ASP A 223 -23.37 -4.58 2.43
N PHE A 224 -23.77 -5.52 3.28
CA PHE A 224 -25.09 -6.17 3.26
C PHE A 224 -26.03 -5.63 4.34
N ARG A 225 -25.52 -5.15 5.49
CA ARG A 225 -26.34 -4.57 6.57
C ARG A 225 -27.15 -3.34 6.15
N ARG A 226 -26.73 -2.60 5.12
CA ARG A 226 -27.45 -1.42 4.62
C ARG A 226 -28.73 -1.76 3.82
N ARG A 227 -28.87 -2.98 3.30
CA ARG A 227 -30.05 -3.37 2.50
C ARG A 227 -31.23 -3.89 3.32
N SER A 228 -31.00 -4.37 4.54
CA SER A 228 -32.04 -4.92 5.42
C SER A 228 -32.91 -3.87 6.15
N ARG A 229 -32.65 -2.56 5.94
CA ARG A 229 -33.38 -1.46 6.60
C ARG A 229 -34.28 -0.68 5.64
N LYS A 230 -34.64 -1.24 4.48
CA LYS A 230 -35.65 -0.70 3.59
C LYS A 230 -36.78 -1.68 3.44
#